data_AF-A0A431N7E0-F1
#
_entry.id   AF-A0A431N7E0-F1
#
_cell.length_a   1.000
_cell.length_b   1.000
_cell.length_c   1.000
_cell.angle_alpha   90.00
_cell.angle_beta   90.00
_cell.angle_gamma   90.00
#
_symmetry.space_group_name_H-M   'P 1'
#
loop_
_entity.id
_entity.type
_entity.pdbx_description
1 polymer ?
#
loop_
_entity_poly.entity_id
_entity_poly.type
_entity_poly.pdbx_seq_one_letter_code
_entity_poly.pdbx_strand_id
1 'polypeptide(L)'
;MWAASPAMAQDAPFSAPAFGAAPCWESAQPATVEESGHVLANAEQRQVRRVSLARGGKAAVLALSAGEMRIAYAAGLLVGWGETGLRPDFSVVTAAGKSALLAPFAFVGDLGDKPITMLMNCADASGWSQFADEAVALLDADILGAIARRHRAGARLLVALPGSPARQETVWDIGALAAAGDNASHALIARILKASIDLEALVPPEASGHGAGRLVERNRVFREVGTGEAFLWPDGMAVGSGMVHLIHNGVLFPDESDEFLTRFKPADEDKPGVWLVPGLVLFKKGQAAHAQVRFASVRPNLNLAAQRTFDPAYLKGLYLWAFRQGRMGKEWRTRLPSLSAP
;
A
#
# COMPACT_ATOMS: atom_id res chain seq x y z
N MET A 1 46.96 29.04 16.61
CA MET A 1 46.93 27.75 15.91
C MET A 1 45.64 27.06 16.33
N TRP A 2 44.53 27.40 15.68
CA TRP A 2 43.21 26.83 15.94
C TRP A 2 42.91 25.84 14.81
N ALA A 3 42.77 24.57 15.17
CA ALA A 3 42.44 23.50 14.24
C ALA A 3 40.97 23.63 13.82
N ALA A 4 40.73 23.69 12.52
CA ALA A 4 39.41 23.67 11.93
C ALA A 4 38.75 22.30 12.14
N SER A 5 37.49 22.32 12.59
CA SER A 5 36.61 21.15 12.63
C SER A 5 36.36 20.62 11.20
N PRO A 6 36.29 19.30 10.98
CA PRO A 6 35.98 18.77 9.66
C PRO A 6 34.48 19.01 9.36
N ALA A 7 34.23 19.48 8.14
CA ALA A 7 32.90 19.74 7.61
C ALA A 7 32.03 18.48 7.63
N MET A 8 30.78 18.63 8.09
CA MET A 8 29.73 17.63 7.92
C MET A 8 29.50 17.39 6.42
N ALA A 9 29.71 16.16 5.98
CA ALA A 9 29.29 15.72 4.66
C ALA A 9 27.77 15.84 4.54
N GLN A 10 27.32 16.59 3.53
CA GLN A 10 25.92 16.73 3.17
C GLN A 10 25.52 15.50 2.35
N ASP A 11 25.03 14.46 3.00
CA ASP A 11 24.38 13.36 2.30
C ASP A 11 22.99 13.82 1.85
N ALA A 12 22.84 14.08 0.54
CA ALA A 12 21.54 14.37 -0.05
C ALA A 12 20.65 13.12 0.05
N PRO A 13 19.51 13.16 0.76
CA PRO A 13 18.73 11.97 1.10
C PRO A 13 17.97 11.34 -0.09
N PHE A 14 18.07 11.93 -1.28
CA PHE A 14 17.36 11.51 -2.50
C PHE A 14 18.34 11.44 -3.68
N SER A 15 19.26 10.48 -3.63
CA SER A 15 20.00 10.09 -4.83
C SER A 15 19.18 9.04 -5.58
N ALA A 16 18.80 9.33 -6.82
CA ALA A 16 18.12 8.37 -7.69
C ALA A 16 19.01 7.12 -7.84
N PRO A 17 18.46 5.89 -7.79
CA PRO A 17 19.26 4.70 -7.99
C PRO A 17 19.80 4.68 -9.42
N ALA A 18 21.05 4.23 -9.59
CA ALA A 18 21.53 3.76 -10.86
C ALA A 18 20.93 2.37 -11.12
N PHE A 19 19.68 2.30 -11.56
CA PHE A 19 19.13 1.07 -12.11
C PHE A 19 20.03 0.65 -13.29
N GLY A 20 20.54 -0.58 -13.27
CA GLY A 20 21.43 -1.09 -14.32
C GLY A 20 20.85 -0.83 -15.72
N ALA A 21 21.72 -0.46 -16.67
CA ALA A 21 21.38 0.10 -17.99
C ALA A 21 20.56 -0.81 -18.95
N ALA A 22 20.08 -1.98 -18.52
CA ALA A 22 19.11 -2.76 -19.27
C ALA A 22 17.69 -2.27 -18.97
N PRO A 23 16.75 -2.27 -19.93
CA PRO A 23 15.36 -1.96 -19.64
C PRO A 23 14.76 -3.13 -18.85
N CYS A 24 15.01 -3.18 -17.54
CA CYS A 24 14.27 -4.03 -16.60
C CYS A 24 12.79 -3.63 -16.53
N TRP A 25 12.49 -2.42 -17.01
CA TRP A 25 11.17 -1.91 -17.35
C TRP A 25 10.85 -2.29 -18.80
N GLU A 26 10.13 -3.38 -18.96
CA GLU A 26 9.25 -3.59 -20.11
C GLU A 26 7.88 -3.96 -19.54
N SER A 27 6.81 -3.31 -20.03
CA SER A 27 5.44 -3.70 -19.66
C SER A 27 5.28 -5.18 -19.99
N ALA A 28 4.81 -5.99 -19.04
CA ALA A 28 4.74 -7.42 -19.28
C ALA A 28 3.83 -7.69 -20.48
N GLN A 29 4.46 -8.22 -21.54
CA GLN A 29 3.80 -8.48 -22.81
C GLN A 29 2.62 -9.46 -22.60
N PRO A 30 1.52 -9.32 -23.37
CA PRO A 30 0.43 -10.28 -23.32
C PRO A 30 0.92 -11.71 -23.54
N ALA A 31 0.55 -12.63 -22.66
CA ALA A 31 0.92 -14.04 -22.73
C ALA A 31 -0.10 -14.87 -23.54
N THR A 32 -1.32 -14.37 -23.72
CA THR A 32 -2.40 -15.08 -24.42
C THR A 32 -3.14 -14.16 -25.39
N VAL A 33 -3.84 -14.73 -26.38
CA VAL A 33 -4.69 -13.99 -27.31
C VAL A 33 -5.81 -13.24 -26.58
N GLU A 34 -6.39 -13.86 -25.54
CA GLU A 34 -7.38 -13.22 -24.67
C GLU A 34 -6.80 -11.97 -24.01
N GLU A 35 -5.59 -12.08 -23.45
CA GLU A 35 -4.91 -10.95 -22.82
C GLU A 35 -4.56 -9.84 -23.83
N SER A 36 -4.13 -10.19 -25.04
CA SER A 36 -3.89 -9.22 -26.12
C SER A 36 -5.16 -8.43 -26.47
N GLY A 37 -6.31 -9.11 -26.55
CA GLY A 37 -7.60 -8.45 -26.77
C GLY A 37 -7.94 -7.44 -25.66
N HIS A 38 -7.71 -7.81 -24.40
CA HIS A 38 -7.89 -6.90 -23.27
C HIS A 38 -6.93 -5.72 -23.29
N VAL A 39 -5.65 -5.92 -23.64
CA VAL A 39 -4.67 -4.83 -23.75
C VAL A 39 -5.09 -3.79 -24.78
N LEU A 40 -5.54 -4.23 -25.95
CA LEU A 40 -6.02 -3.35 -27.01
C LEU A 40 -7.27 -2.56 -26.55
N ALA A 41 -8.26 -3.24 -25.99
CA ALA A 41 -9.48 -2.60 -25.47
C ALA A 41 -9.16 -1.57 -24.36
N ASN A 42 -8.25 -1.93 -23.45
CA ASN A 42 -7.80 -1.07 -22.36
C ASN A 42 -7.07 0.19 -22.88
N ALA A 43 -6.28 0.08 -23.95
CA ALA A 43 -5.59 1.21 -24.56
C ALA A 43 -6.59 2.22 -25.17
N GLU A 44 -7.58 1.74 -25.92
CA GLU A 44 -8.65 2.57 -26.48
C GLU A 44 -9.44 3.29 -25.38
N GLN A 45 -9.81 2.54 -24.32
CA GLN A 45 -10.58 3.08 -23.20
C GLN A 45 -9.83 4.17 -22.42
N ARG A 46 -8.51 4.00 -22.23
CA ARG A 46 -7.65 5.03 -21.62
C ARG A 46 -7.62 6.32 -22.42
N GLN A 47 -7.54 6.22 -23.74
CA GLN A 47 -7.55 7.39 -24.62
C GLN A 47 -8.87 8.16 -24.51
N VAL A 48 -10.01 7.47 -24.51
CA VAL A 48 -11.34 8.09 -24.36
C VAL A 48 -11.51 8.75 -22.98
N ARG A 49 -11.05 8.11 -21.90
CA ARG A 49 -11.20 8.64 -20.53
C ARG A 49 -10.29 9.81 -20.21
N ARG A 50 -9.07 9.87 -20.75
CA ARG A 50 -8.18 11.04 -20.60
C ARG A 50 -8.85 12.33 -21.07
N VAL A 51 -9.80 12.24 -22.01
CA VAL A 51 -10.58 13.37 -22.52
C VAL A 51 -11.79 13.71 -21.62
N SER A 52 -12.23 12.79 -20.74
CA SER A 52 -13.48 12.89 -19.96
C SER A 52 -13.32 13.24 -18.47
N LEU A 53 -12.13 13.05 -17.88
CA LEU A 53 -11.87 13.14 -16.43
C LEU A 53 -11.81 14.56 -15.82
N ALA A 54 -12.55 15.52 -16.38
CA ALA A 54 -12.75 16.86 -15.81
C ALA A 54 -13.98 16.98 -14.89
N ARG A 55 -14.70 15.89 -14.58
CA ARG A 55 -15.93 15.92 -13.77
C ARG A 55 -15.85 14.96 -12.59
N GLY A 56 -16.02 15.53 -11.39
CA GLY A 56 -15.83 14.90 -10.08
C GLY A 56 -16.42 13.49 -9.98
N GLY A 57 -15.53 12.51 -9.81
CA GLY A 57 -15.89 11.15 -9.44
C GLY A 57 -16.29 11.06 -7.97
N LYS A 58 -17.07 10.03 -7.62
CA LYS A 58 -17.36 9.70 -6.22
C LYS A 58 -16.05 9.42 -5.46
N ALA A 59 -15.96 9.85 -4.20
CA ALA A 59 -14.82 9.57 -3.33
C ALA A 59 -14.51 8.06 -3.32
N ALA A 60 -13.25 7.72 -3.60
CA ALA A 60 -12.76 6.35 -3.64
C ALA A 60 -11.66 6.19 -2.59
N VAL A 61 -11.79 5.16 -1.76
CA VAL A 61 -10.80 4.80 -0.74
C VAL A 61 -10.06 3.56 -1.21
N LEU A 62 -8.75 3.53 -1.02
CA LEU A 62 -7.91 2.35 -1.12
C LEU A 62 -7.32 2.05 0.26
N ALA A 63 -7.53 0.85 0.75
CA ALA A 63 -6.84 0.34 1.94
C ALA A 63 -5.97 -0.84 1.54
N LEU A 64 -4.68 -0.76 1.85
CA LEU A 64 -3.70 -1.82 1.66
C LEU A 64 -3.42 -2.45 3.02
N SER A 65 -3.65 -3.76 3.14
CA SER A 65 -3.33 -4.44 4.39
C SER A 65 -1.82 -4.40 4.64
N ALA A 66 -1.42 -4.69 5.86
CA ALA A 66 -0.09 -5.19 6.14
C ALA A 66 0.21 -6.43 5.29
N GLY A 67 1.46 -6.85 5.33
CA GLY A 67 1.86 -8.05 4.64
C GLY A 67 3.36 -8.17 4.56
N GLU A 68 3.76 -9.40 4.29
CA GLU A 68 5.14 -9.78 4.03
C GLU A 68 5.48 -9.56 2.56
N MET A 69 6.16 -10.51 1.91
CA MET A 69 6.44 -10.46 0.47
C MET A 69 5.16 -10.38 -0.38
N ARG A 70 4.00 -10.70 0.20
CA ARG A 70 2.73 -10.63 -0.51
C ARG A 70 2.29 -9.20 -0.87
N ILE A 71 2.97 -8.14 -0.40
CA ILE A 71 2.77 -6.78 -0.92
C ILE A 71 2.97 -6.70 -2.45
N ALA A 72 3.72 -7.64 -3.04
CA ALA A 72 3.85 -7.76 -4.49
C ALA A 72 2.51 -8.01 -5.20
N TYR A 73 1.55 -8.66 -4.54
CA TYR A 73 0.19 -8.80 -5.05
C TYR A 73 -0.49 -7.44 -5.22
N ALA A 74 -0.43 -6.59 -4.18
CA ALA A 74 -0.99 -5.25 -4.26
C ALA A 74 -0.31 -4.41 -5.34
N ALA A 75 1.02 -4.46 -5.42
CA ALA A 75 1.77 -3.78 -6.46
C ALA A 75 1.32 -4.20 -7.86
N GLY A 76 1.25 -5.50 -8.13
CA GLY A 76 0.84 -6.02 -9.43
C GLY A 76 -0.59 -5.62 -9.76
N LEU A 77 -1.53 -5.86 -8.84
CA LEU A 77 -2.94 -5.52 -9.05
C LEU A 77 -3.13 -4.01 -9.31
N LEU A 78 -2.46 -3.14 -8.55
CA LEU A 78 -2.55 -1.69 -8.74
C LEU A 78 -2.09 -1.27 -10.14
N VAL A 79 -0.92 -1.73 -10.57
CA VAL A 79 -0.36 -1.36 -11.87
C VAL A 79 -1.19 -1.95 -13.01
N GLY A 80 -1.55 -3.24 -12.92
CA GLY A 80 -2.39 -3.90 -13.93
C GLY A 80 -3.78 -3.26 -14.05
N TRP A 81 -4.38 -2.89 -12.92
CA TRP A 81 -5.65 -2.16 -12.93
C TRP A 81 -5.50 -0.74 -13.51
N GLY A 82 -4.37 -0.08 -13.27
CA GLY A 82 -4.01 1.17 -13.95
C GLY A 82 -4.03 1.04 -15.47
N GLU A 83 -3.59 -0.11 -16.02
CA GLU A 83 -3.63 -0.34 -17.46
C GLU A 83 -5.04 -0.32 -18.05
N THR A 84 -6.08 -0.59 -17.26
CA THR A 84 -7.46 -0.54 -17.73
C THR A 84 -8.00 0.88 -17.90
N GLY A 85 -7.37 1.88 -17.27
CA GLY A 85 -7.94 3.23 -17.14
C GLY A 85 -9.19 3.30 -16.24
N LEU A 86 -9.52 2.21 -15.55
CA LEU A 86 -10.66 2.12 -14.63
C LEU A 86 -10.26 2.27 -13.16
N ARG A 87 -8.96 2.29 -12.85
CA ARG A 87 -8.47 2.57 -11.49
C ARG A 87 -8.86 4.01 -11.10
N PRO A 88 -9.64 4.22 -10.02
CA PRO A 88 -10.02 5.54 -9.55
C PRO A 88 -8.81 6.34 -9.06
N ASP A 89 -8.91 7.65 -9.15
CA ASP A 89 -8.13 8.53 -8.30
C ASP A 89 -8.62 8.40 -6.85
N PHE A 90 -7.78 7.84 -5.98
CA PHE A 90 -8.16 7.65 -4.58
C PHE A 90 -8.11 8.96 -3.82
N SER A 91 -9.23 9.33 -3.18
CA SER A 91 -9.29 10.44 -2.23
C SER A 91 -8.63 10.08 -0.91
N VAL A 92 -8.58 8.79 -0.56
CA VAL A 92 -7.88 8.30 0.62
C VAL A 92 -7.13 7.02 0.28
N VAL A 93 -5.85 6.98 0.63
CA VAL A 93 -5.03 5.76 0.63
C VAL A 93 -4.57 5.49 2.06
N THR A 94 -4.91 4.33 2.58
CA THR A 94 -4.35 3.82 3.84
C THR A 94 -3.49 2.61 3.59
N ALA A 95 -2.40 2.47 4.35
CA ALA A 95 -1.58 1.27 4.31
C ALA A 95 -1.01 0.95 5.69
N ALA A 96 -0.77 -0.33 5.97
CA ALA A 96 -0.11 -0.77 7.18
C ALA A 96 1.14 -1.58 6.86
N GLY A 97 2.13 -1.56 7.76
CA GLY A 97 3.36 -2.36 7.63
C GLY A 97 4.05 -2.14 6.29
N LYS A 98 4.56 -3.21 5.68
CA LYS A 98 5.37 -3.13 4.44
C LYS A 98 4.64 -2.52 3.24
N SER A 99 3.30 -2.53 3.23
CA SER A 99 2.52 -1.81 2.20
C SER A 99 2.70 -0.31 2.23
N ALA A 100 3.21 0.26 3.33
CA ALA A 100 3.59 1.67 3.40
C ALA A 100 4.61 2.04 2.31
N LEU A 101 5.48 1.12 1.89
CA LEU A 101 6.43 1.34 0.79
C LEU A 101 5.76 1.53 -0.57
N LEU A 102 4.52 1.04 -0.76
CA LEU A 102 3.75 1.16 -2.00
C LEU A 102 2.77 2.34 -1.97
N ALA A 103 2.32 2.73 -0.78
CA ALA A 103 1.21 3.67 -0.60
C ALA A 103 1.45 5.06 -1.23
N PRO A 104 2.64 5.69 -1.15
CA PRO A 104 2.92 6.96 -1.84
C PRO A 104 2.70 6.88 -3.34
N PHE A 105 3.14 5.79 -3.97
CA PHE A 105 3.01 5.58 -5.41
C PHE A 105 1.56 5.30 -5.82
N ALA A 106 0.85 4.46 -5.05
CA ALA A 106 -0.57 4.22 -5.25
C ALA A 106 -1.40 5.51 -5.12
N PHE A 107 -1.01 6.40 -4.21
CA PHE A 107 -1.70 7.67 -3.95
C PHE A 107 -1.57 8.67 -5.08
N VAL A 108 -0.42 8.73 -5.78
CA VAL A 108 -0.23 9.63 -6.93
C VAL A 108 -0.80 9.09 -8.25
N GLY A 109 -1.36 7.87 -8.24
CA GLY A 109 -2.01 7.26 -9.40
C GLY A 109 -1.00 6.85 -10.48
N ASP A 110 -1.28 7.19 -11.74
CA ASP A 110 -0.46 6.78 -12.90
C ASP A 110 1.02 7.15 -12.77
N LEU A 111 1.35 8.25 -12.09
CA LEU A 111 2.73 8.67 -11.84
C LEU A 111 3.52 7.63 -11.01
N GLY A 112 2.82 6.85 -10.18
CA GLY A 112 3.41 5.83 -9.31
C GLY A 112 3.57 4.45 -9.95
N ASP A 113 2.97 4.19 -11.12
CA ASP A 113 2.98 2.85 -11.72
C ASP A 113 4.39 2.40 -12.14
N LYS A 114 5.17 3.34 -12.69
CA LYS A 114 6.56 3.08 -13.07
C LYS A 114 7.43 2.79 -11.83
N PRO A 115 7.47 3.63 -10.78
CA PRO A 115 8.15 3.31 -9.53
C PRO A 115 7.77 1.95 -8.93
N ILE A 116 6.47 1.62 -8.85
CA ILE A 116 6.01 0.32 -8.31
C ILE A 116 6.61 -0.85 -9.11
N THR A 117 6.59 -0.75 -10.43
CA THR A 117 7.13 -1.82 -11.29
C THR A 117 8.64 -1.90 -11.18
N MET A 118 9.34 -0.77 -11.11
CA MET A 118 10.80 -0.76 -10.91
C MET A 118 11.16 -1.45 -9.58
N LEU A 119 10.44 -1.12 -8.52
CA LEU A 119 10.62 -1.75 -7.21
C LEU A 119 10.37 -3.27 -7.23
N MET A 120 9.46 -3.77 -8.08
CA MET A 120 9.12 -5.21 -8.14
C MET A 120 9.94 -6.00 -9.17
N ASN A 121 10.39 -5.37 -10.26
CA ASN A 121 11.04 -6.04 -11.39
C ASN A 121 12.54 -5.77 -11.49
N CYS A 122 12.99 -4.63 -10.97
CA CYS A 122 14.35 -4.11 -11.12
C CYS A 122 15.12 -4.06 -9.81
N ALA A 123 14.45 -4.21 -8.68
CA ALA A 123 15.13 -4.17 -7.39
C ALA A 123 16.17 -5.27 -7.30
N ASP A 124 17.40 -4.89 -6.95
CA ASP A 124 18.51 -5.82 -6.68
C ASP A 124 18.66 -6.08 -5.18
N ALA A 125 17.63 -5.69 -4.42
CA ALA A 125 17.57 -5.88 -2.98
C ALA A 125 17.83 -7.35 -2.60
N SER A 126 18.77 -7.55 -1.69
CA SER A 126 19.03 -8.85 -1.06
C SER A 126 18.18 -9.06 0.21
N GLY A 127 17.45 -8.02 0.63
CA GLY A 127 16.63 -8.02 1.84
C GLY A 127 15.75 -6.78 1.97
N TRP A 128 14.87 -6.78 2.97
CA TRP A 128 13.89 -5.72 3.20
C TRP A 128 14.49 -4.33 3.44
N SER A 129 15.67 -4.24 4.06
CA SER A 129 16.35 -2.95 4.27
C SER A 129 16.70 -2.28 2.95
N GLN A 130 17.39 -3.00 2.06
CA GLN A 130 17.76 -2.49 0.73
C GLN A 130 16.50 -2.20 -0.10
N PHE A 131 15.48 -3.06 -0.02
CA PHE A 131 14.21 -2.83 -0.69
C PHE A 131 13.53 -1.53 -0.23
N ALA A 132 13.57 -1.22 1.06
CA ALA A 132 13.04 0.05 1.59
C ALA A 132 13.90 1.25 1.18
N ASP A 133 15.23 1.11 1.13
CA ASP A 133 16.14 2.14 0.62
C ASP A 133 15.83 2.48 -0.84
N GLU A 134 15.64 1.47 -1.69
CA GLU A 134 15.26 1.64 -3.09
C GLU A 134 13.88 2.27 -3.25
N ALA A 135 12.89 1.85 -2.46
CA ALA A 135 11.56 2.45 -2.46
C ALA A 135 11.61 3.94 -2.07
N VAL A 136 12.41 4.30 -1.07
CA VAL A 136 12.61 5.71 -0.66
C VAL A 136 13.34 6.50 -1.75
N ALA A 137 14.34 5.91 -2.41
CA ALA A 137 15.07 6.57 -3.49
C ALA A 137 14.19 6.85 -4.74
N LEU A 138 13.11 6.08 -4.91
CA LEU A 138 12.07 6.32 -5.93
C LEU A 138 11.08 7.44 -5.56
N LEU A 139 11.11 7.96 -4.33
CA LEU A 139 10.33 9.14 -3.92
C LEU A 139 11.04 10.43 -4.26
N ASP A 140 11.15 10.70 -5.56
CA ASP A 140 11.75 11.94 -6.06
C ASP A 140 10.88 13.19 -5.77
N ALA A 141 11.39 14.35 -6.17
CA ALA A 141 10.72 15.64 -5.97
C ALA A 141 9.37 15.72 -6.70
N ASP A 142 9.20 15.02 -7.83
CA ASP A 142 7.96 15.03 -8.59
C ASP A 142 6.87 14.22 -7.87
N ILE A 143 7.23 13.05 -7.34
CA ILE A 143 6.34 12.21 -6.52
C ILE A 143 5.95 12.95 -5.24
N LEU A 144 6.92 13.48 -4.48
CA LEU A 144 6.65 14.23 -3.25
C LEU A 144 5.79 15.47 -3.52
N GLY A 145 6.09 16.21 -4.60
CA GLY A 145 5.30 17.35 -5.04
C GLY A 145 3.86 16.97 -5.42
N ALA A 146 3.66 15.82 -6.08
CA ALA A 146 2.33 15.31 -6.41
C ALA A 146 1.54 14.91 -5.15
N ILE A 147 2.17 14.25 -4.18
CA ILE A 147 1.56 13.91 -2.89
C ILE A 147 1.11 15.20 -2.18
N ALA A 148 1.99 16.20 -2.10
CA ALA A 148 1.68 17.50 -1.48
C ALA A 148 0.48 18.19 -2.15
N ARG A 149 0.44 18.24 -3.49
CA ARG A 149 -0.69 18.84 -4.23
C ARG A 149 -2.00 18.12 -3.95
N ARG A 150 -2.01 16.78 -3.99
CA ARG A 150 -3.20 15.98 -3.68
C ARG A 150 -3.66 16.17 -2.24
N HIS A 151 -2.73 16.23 -1.28
CA HIS A 151 -3.06 16.48 0.12
C HIS A 151 -3.73 17.85 0.33
N ARG A 152 -3.17 18.92 -0.27
CA ARG A 152 -3.76 20.26 -0.25
C ARG A 152 -5.14 20.32 -0.93
N ALA A 153 -5.38 19.46 -1.91
CA ALA A 153 -6.69 19.27 -2.56
C ALA A 153 -7.69 18.45 -1.73
N GLY A 154 -7.32 18.02 -0.51
CA GLY A 154 -8.20 17.31 0.42
C GLY A 154 -8.03 15.80 0.45
N ALA A 155 -7.16 15.22 -0.39
CA ALA A 155 -6.87 13.79 -0.33
C ALA A 155 -6.01 13.43 0.88
N ARG A 156 -6.07 12.17 1.35
CA ARG A 156 -5.30 11.72 2.53
C ARG A 156 -4.48 10.48 2.22
N LEU A 157 -3.21 10.49 2.62
CA LEU A 157 -2.30 9.36 2.55
C LEU A 157 -1.83 9.04 3.96
N LEU A 158 -2.37 7.95 4.52
CA LEU A 158 -2.11 7.55 5.90
C LEU A 158 -1.38 6.21 5.93
N VAL A 159 -0.35 6.11 6.76
CA VAL A 159 0.39 4.86 6.98
C VAL A 159 0.48 4.53 8.46
N ALA A 160 0.28 3.25 8.76
CA ALA A 160 0.45 2.70 10.08
C ALA A 160 1.76 1.93 10.19
N LEU A 161 2.51 2.22 11.26
CA LEU A 161 3.60 1.38 11.73
C LEU A 161 3.04 0.47 12.84
N PRO A 162 2.87 -0.84 12.57
CA PRO A 162 2.32 -1.76 13.56
C PRO A 162 3.15 -1.78 14.85
N GLY A 163 2.46 -1.88 15.98
CA GLY A 163 3.11 -1.95 17.29
C GLY A 163 3.78 -3.30 17.54
N SER A 164 4.92 -3.28 18.23
CA SER A 164 5.69 -4.45 18.63
C SER A 164 5.98 -4.40 20.15
N PRO A 165 6.67 -5.38 20.74
CA PRO A 165 7.22 -5.21 22.09
C PRO A 165 8.26 -4.08 22.19
N ALA A 166 8.94 -3.76 21.08
CA ALA A 166 9.97 -2.74 21.02
C ALA A 166 9.43 -1.33 20.74
N ARG A 167 8.26 -1.20 20.09
CA ARG A 167 7.66 0.10 19.75
C ARG A 167 6.15 0.14 19.88
N GLN A 168 5.63 1.32 20.22
CA GLN A 168 4.18 1.57 20.19
C GLN A 168 3.67 1.71 18.75
N GLU A 169 2.39 1.44 18.56
CA GLU A 169 1.73 1.57 17.26
C GLU A 169 1.54 3.05 16.91
N THR A 170 1.92 3.44 15.70
CA THR A 170 1.82 4.83 15.24
C THR A 170 1.14 4.92 13.89
N VAL A 171 0.45 6.04 13.67
CA VAL A 171 -0.16 6.40 12.39
C VAL A 171 0.35 7.76 11.95
N TRP A 172 0.64 7.90 10.66
CA TRP A 172 1.26 9.08 10.06
C TRP A 172 0.51 9.55 8.82
N ASP A 173 0.27 10.86 8.72
CA ASP A 173 -0.19 11.53 7.49
C ASP A 173 1.01 11.97 6.66
N ILE A 174 1.39 11.12 5.69
CA ILE A 174 2.50 11.38 4.77
C ILE A 174 2.16 12.52 3.82
N GLY A 175 0.87 12.71 3.50
CA GLY A 175 0.41 13.83 2.72
C GLY A 175 0.71 15.17 3.39
N ALA A 176 0.45 15.26 4.69
CA ALA A 176 0.75 16.45 5.49
C ALA A 176 2.25 16.73 5.56
N LEU A 177 3.07 15.70 5.78
CA LEU A 177 4.54 15.84 5.77
C LEU A 177 5.06 16.30 4.40
N ALA A 178 4.58 15.72 3.31
CA ALA A 178 4.97 16.15 1.96
C ALA A 178 4.51 17.59 1.68
N ALA A 179 3.36 18.00 2.21
CA ALA A 179 2.83 19.35 2.05
C ALA A 179 3.60 20.42 2.84
N ALA A 180 4.24 20.04 3.96
CA ALA A 180 5.17 20.93 4.67
C ALA A 180 6.40 21.26 3.81
N GLY A 181 6.92 20.27 3.06
CA GLY A 181 7.85 20.47 1.94
C GLY A 181 9.29 20.84 2.33
N ASP A 182 9.61 20.85 3.63
CA ASP A 182 10.97 21.08 4.11
C ASP A 182 11.80 19.79 4.14
N ASN A 183 13.13 19.93 4.21
CA ASN A 183 14.05 18.79 4.21
C ASN A 183 13.87 17.87 5.42
N ALA A 184 13.45 18.38 6.58
CA ALA A 184 13.24 17.58 7.77
C ALA A 184 11.96 16.72 7.63
N SER A 185 10.90 17.27 7.05
CA SER A 185 9.69 16.54 6.67
C SER A 185 10.00 15.42 5.68
N HIS A 186 10.78 15.69 4.63
CA HIS A 186 11.16 14.68 3.65
C HIS A 186 12.03 13.56 4.26
N ALA A 187 13.01 13.92 5.10
CA ALA A 187 13.81 12.94 5.84
C ALA A 187 12.96 12.13 6.84
N LEU A 188 11.93 12.72 7.43
CA LEU A 188 10.98 12.02 8.29
C LEU A 188 10.11 11.03 7.51
N ILE A 189 9.62 11.38 6.32
CA ILE A 189 8.91 10.43 5.43
C ILE A 189 9.80 9.21 5.16
N ALA A 190 11.05 9.43 4.74
CA ALA A 190 12.01 8.35 4.51
C ALA A 190 12.19 7.45 5.74
N ARG A 191 12.35 8.03 6.94
CA ARG A 191 12.47 7.26 8.19
C ARG A 191 11.22 6.46 8.52
N ILE A 192 10.03 7.04 8.35
CA ILE A 192 8.75 6.35 8.60
C ILE A 192 8.62 5.15 7.66
N LEU A 193 8.89 5.35 6.37
CA LEU A 193 8.77 4.29 5.37
C LEU A 193 9.77 3.15 5.62
N LYS A 194 11.03 3.46 5.97
CA LYS A 194 12.00 2.43 6.38
C LYS A 194 11.59 1.72 7.67
N ALA A 195 11.07 2.45 8.65
CA ALA A 195 10.54 1.85 9.88
C ALA A 195 9.31 0.95 9.63
N SER A 196 8.65 1.02 8.48
CA SER A 196 7.54 0.14 8.15
C SER A 196 7.94 -1.33 7.93
N ILE A 197 9.22 -1.59 7.62
CA ILE A 197 9.76 -2.95 7.46
C ILE A 197 10.55 -3.46 8.68
N ASP A 198 10.82 -2.58 9.65
CA ASP A 198 11.59 -2.86 10.86
C ASP A 198 10.71 -2.60 12.10
N LEU A 199 10.34 -3.67 12.81
CA LEU A 199 9.49 -3.61 14.00
C LEU A 199 10.21 -3.06 15.25
N GLU A 200 11.53 -2.89 15.20
CA GLU A 200 12.35 -2.32 16.27
C GLU A 200 12.65 -0.84 16.04
N ALA A 201 12.52 -0.35 14.80
CA ALA A 201 12.74 1.06 14.47
C ALA A 201 11.73 1.98 15.20
N LEU A 202 12.27 2.91 15.99
CA LEU A 202 11.52 3.91 16.74
C LEU A 202 11.39 5.22 15.96
N VAL A 203 10.16 5.63 15.69
CA VAL A 203 9.84 6.96 15.16
C VAL A 203 8.78 7.59 16.08
N PRO A 204 9.19 8.29 17.15
CA PRO A 204 8.25 8.88 18.11
C PRO A 204 7.54 10.10 17.50
N PRO A 205 6.19 10.13 17.43
CA PRO A 205 5.44 11.25 16.87
C PRO A 205 5.71 12.60 17.53
N GLU A 206 5.81 12.63 18.85
CA GLU A 206 5.99 13.87 19.62
C GLU A 206 7.34 14.54 19.32
N ALA A 207 8.40 13.74 19.21
CA ALA A 207 9.74 14.26 18.89
C ALA A 207 9.90 14.68 17.43
N SER A 208 8.92 14.36 16.58
CA SER A 208 8.99 14.68 15.15
C SER A 208 8.71 16.15 14.83
N GLY A 209 8.00 16.88 15.70
CA GLY A 209 7.75 18.32 15.56
C GLY A 209 6.74 18.76 14.48
N HIS A 210 6.17 17.83 13.70
CA HIS A 210 5.28 18.17 12.57
C HIS A 210 3.79 17.98 12.86
N GLY A 211 3.42 17.35 13.98
CA GLY A 211 2.02 17.06 14.33
C GLY A 211 1.29 16.09 13.37
N ALA A 212 2.00 15.53 12.38
CA ALA A 212 1.45 14.62 11.38
C ALA A 212 1.42 13.14 11.82
N GLY A 213 1.97 12.84 13.00
CA GLY A 213 2.02 11.50 13.58
C GLY A 213 1.21 11.41 14.87
N ARG A 214 0.70 10.22 15.18
CA ARG A 214 -0.05 9.95 16.41
C ARG A 214 0.19 8.52 16.91
N LEU A 215 0.20 8.36 18.23
CA LEU A 215 0.10 7.07 18.91
C LEU A 215 -1.35 6.56 18.91
N VAL A 216 -1.53 5.29 18.57
CA VAL A 216 -2.84 4.63 18.57
C VAL A 216 -2.84 3.41 19.47
N GLU A 217 -4.01 2.98 19.92
CA GLU A 217 -4.13 1.80 20.74
C GLU A 217 -3.83 0.56 19.90
N ARG A 218 -2.81 -0.20 20.34
CA ARG A 218 -2.43 -1.45 19.68
C ARG A 218 -3.56 -2.46 19.78
N ASN A 219 -4.05 -2.89 18.63
CA ASN A 219 -5.03 -3.95 18.58
C ASN A 219 -4.42 -5.30 19.01
N ARG A 220 -4.95 -5.88 20.10
CA ARG A 220 -4.44 -7.14 20.66
C ARG A 220 -4.88 -8.36 19.86
N VAL A 221 -5.92 -8.25 19.03
CA VAL A 221 -6.43 -9.37 18.22
C VAL A 221 -5.34 -9.94 17.31
N PHE A 222 -4.43 -9.10 16.78
CA PHE A 222 -3.30 -9.57 15.96
C PHE A 222 -2.26 -10.44 16.70
N ARG A 223 -2.45 -10.72 17.99
CA ARG A 223 -1.68 -11.75 18.72
C ARG A 223 -2.31 -13.13 18.59
N GLU A 224 -3.55 -13.21 18.14
CA GLU A 224 -4.29 -14.45 17.95
C GLU A 224 -3.99 -15.03 16.58
N VAL A 225 -3.71 -16.33 16.56
CA VAL A 225 -3.49 -17.09 15.33
C VAL A 225 -4.76 -17.02 14.48
N GLY A 226 -4.58 -16.59 13.25
CA GLY A 226 -5.60 -16.55 12.23
C GLY A 226 -6.32 -15.21 12.04
N THR A 227 -5.93 -14.18 12.78
CA THR A 227 -6.49 -12.82 12.61
C THR A 227 -6.26 -12.22 11.21
N GLY A 228 -5.29 -12.74 10.46
CA GLY A 228 -4.89 -12.20 9.16
C GLY A 228 -4.11 -10.89 9.28
N GLU A 229 -4.05 -10.14 8.17
CA GLU A 229 -3.26 -8.91 8.06
C GLU A 229 -4.04 -7.66 8.46
N ALA A 230 -3.37 -6.74 9.14
CA ALA A 230 -3.99 -5.51 9.62
C ALA A 230 -4.28 -4.52 8.49
N PHE A 231 -5.46 -3.88 8.51
CA PHE A 231 -5.71 -2.66 7.74
C PHE A 231 -5.72 -1.45 8.65
N LEU A 232 -5.23 -0.31 8.16
CA LEU A 232 -5.39 0.98 8.81
C LEU A 232 -6.77 1.57 8.47
N TRP A 233 -7.55 1.84 9.51
CA TRP A 233 -8.85 2.49 9.44
C TRP A 233 -9.09 3.41 10.65
N PRO A 234 -8.75 4.71 10.54
CA PRO A 234 -8.95 5.69 11.61
C PRO A 234 -10.42 5.88 12.02
N ASP A 235 -10.62 6.20 13.29
CA ASP A 235 -11.94 6.59 13.81
C ASP A 235 -12.48 7.82 13.08
N GLY A 236 -13.79 7.81 12.81
CA GLY A 236 -14.44 8.91 12.10
C GLY A 236 -14.07 9.00 10.62
N MET A 237 -13.30 8.05 10.06
CA MET A 237 -13.11 7.93 8.62
C MET A 237 -14.47 7.61 7.96
N ALA A 238 -15.14 8.66 7.50
CA ALA A 238 -16.38 8.55 6.76
C ALA A 238 -16.08 8.18 5.31
N VAL A 239 -16.53 7.00 4.89
CA VAL A 239 -16.49 6.61 3.47
C VAL A 239 -17.62 7.29 2.68
N GLY A 240 -18.68 7.72 3.37
CA GLY A 240 -19.95 8.10 2.75
C GLY A 240 -20.47 6.99 1.83
N SER A 241 -21.28 7.34 0.84
CA SER A 241 -21.71 6.41 -0.22
C SER A 241 -20.63 6.13 -1.29
N GLY A 242 -19.35 6.28 -0.91
CA GLY A 242 -18.19 6.09 -1.78
C GLY A 242 -17.88 4.61 -2.07
N MET A 243 -16.83 4.37 -2.86
CA MET A 243 -16.31 3.02 -3.10
C MET A 243 -15.07 2.77 -2.25
N VAL A 244 -15.06 1.67 -1.50
CA VAL A 244 -13.88 1.20 -0.75
C VAL A 244 -13.24 0.05 -1.51
N HIS A 245 -11.95 0.16 -1.77
CA HIS A 245 -11.14 -0.90 -2.37
C HIS A 245 -10.18 -1.42 -1.30
N LEU A 246 -10.34 -2.69 -0.95
CA LEU A 246 -9.48 -3.39 0.01
C LEU A 246 -8.55 -4.31 -0.78
N ILE A 247 -7.25 -4.10 -0.70
CA ILE A 247 -6.28 -5.07 -1.21
C ILE A 247 -5.66 -5.76 0.00
N HIS A 248 -6.03 -7.02 0.20
CA HIS A 248 -5.49 -7.87 1.24
C HIS A 248 -4.32 -8.67 0.68
N ASN A 249 -3.12 -8.43 1.20
CA ASN A 249 -1.91 -9.11 0.73
C ASN A 249 -1.88 -10.59 1.14
N GLY A 250 -2.38 -10.95 2.32
CA GLY A 250 -2.60 -12.35 2.69
C GLY A 250 -3.76 -12.98 1.91
N VAL A 251 -4.12 -14.21 2.27
CA VAL A 251 -5.36 -14.79 1.75
C VAL A 251 -6.46 -14.34 2.70
N LEU A 252 -7.41 -13.56 2.19
CA LEU A 252 -8.31 -12.77 3.02
C LEU A 252 -9.12 -13.59 4.05
N PHE A 253 -9.25 -14.91 3.86
CA PHE A 253 -10.10 -15.78 4.69
C PHE A 253 -9.61 -17.20 5.03
N PRO A 254 -8.65 -17.85 4.34
CA PRO A 254 -8.10 -19.12 4.82
C PRO A 254 -7.15 -18.94 6.01
N ASP A 255 -6.69 -17.71 6.26
CA ASP A 255 -5.91 -17.41 7.45
C ASP A 255 -6.83 -17.25 8.67
N GLU A 256 -8.10 -16.84 8.51
CA GLU A 256 -9.12 -16.87 9.58
C GLU A 256 -9.57 -18.31 9.80
N SER A 257 -8.90 -19.03 10.72
CA SER A 257 -9.33 -20.38 11.07
C SER A 257 -10.81 -20.36 11.48
N ASP A 258 -11.56 -21.42 11.15
CA ASP A 258 -12.94 -21.57 11.63
C ASP A 258 -13.04 -21.37 13.16
N GLU A 259 -11.97 -21.72 13.87
CA GLU A 259 -11.78 -21.48 15.30
C GLU A 259 -11.60 -20.00 15.69
N PHE A 260 -10.93 -19.19 14.86
CA PHE A 260 -10.89 -17.73 15.04
C PHE A 260 -12.28 -17.15 14.77
N LEU A 261 -12.93 -17.52 13.66
CA LEU A 261 -14.24 -16.99 13.28
C LEU A 261 -15.35 -17.31 14.27
N THR A 262 -15.27 -18.45 14.96
CA THR A 262 -16.25 -18.82 16.00
C THR A 262 -16.10 -18.02 17.29
N ARG A 263 -14.89 -17.53 17.60
CA ARG A 263 -14.59 -16.73 18.80
C ARG A 263 -14.65 -15.23 18.54
N PHE A 264 -14.25 -14.81 17.35
CA PHE A 264 -14.10 -13.42 16.98
C PHE A 264 -15.45 -12.76 16.70
N LYS A 265 -15.73 -11.67 17.42
CA LYS A 265 -16.91 -10.84 17.20
C LYS A 265 -16.47 -9.47 16.69
N PRO A 266 -16.78 -9.09 15.43
CA PRO A 266 -16.38 -7.80 14.87
C PRO A 266 -16.83 -6.58 15.69
N ALA A 267 -17.91 -6.70 16.48
CA ALA A 267 -18.37 -5.64 17.38
C ALA A 267 -17.39 -5.33 18.51
N ASP A 268 -16.55 -6.29 18.91
CA ASP A 268 -15.55 -6.13 19.98
C ASP A 268 -14.34 -5.29 19.51
N GLU A 269 -14.27 -5.01 18.20
CA GLU A 269 -13.26 -4.18 17.53
C GLU A 269 -13.73 -2.74 17.27
N ASP A 270 -14.91 -2.35 17.77
CA ASP A 270 -15.40 -0.97 17.71
C ASP A 270 -14.96 -0.17 18.94
N LYS A 271 -13.65 -0.23 19.24
CA LYS A 271 -13.03 0.45 20.38
C LYS A 271 -12.39 1.77 19.93
N PRO A 272 -12.71 2.91 20.58
CA PRO A 272 -12.08 4.19 20.27
C PRO A 272 -10.55 4.09 20.40
N GLY A 273 -9.83 4.62 19.41
CA GLY A 273 -8.37 4.64 19.38
C GLY A 273 -7.72 3.39 18.78
N VAL A 274 -8.48 2.32 18.50
CA VAL A 274 -7.98 1.13 17.80
C VAL A 274 -8.15 1.32 16.30
N TRP A 275 -7.06 1.67 15.60
CA TRP A 275 -7.12 2.02 14.17
C TRP A 275 -6.59 0.95 13.24
N LEU A 276 -5.84 -0.04 13.75
CA LEU A 276 -5.51 -1.23 12.97
C LEU A 276 -6.56 -2.30 13.23
N VAL A 277 -7.23 -2.77 12.18
CA VAL A 277 -8.35 -3.71 12.27
C VAL A 277 -8.20 -4.87 11.27
N PRO A 278 -8.72 -6.07 11.59
CA PRO A 278 -8.77 -7.18 10.65
C PRO A 278 -9.58 -6.85 9.39
N GLY A 279 -9.26 -7.51 8.28
CA GLY A 279 -9.96 -7.31 7.00
C GLY A 279 -11.47 -7.52 7.08
N LEU A 280 -11.91 -8.53 7.83
CA LEU A 280 -13.33 -8.80 8.05
C LEU A 280 -14.05 -7.65 8.76
N VAL A 281 -13.43 -7.04 9.77
CA VAL A 281 -13.98 -5.87 10.49
C VAL A 281 -14.16 -4.71 9.55
N LEU A 282 -13.11 -4.39 8.78
CA LEU A 282 -13.16 -3.29 7.83
C LEU A 282 -14.25 -3.51 6.77
N PHE A 283 -14.34 -4.73 6.23
CA PHE A 283 -15.39 -5.10 5.28
C PHE A 283 -16.79 -4.91 5.87
N LYS A 284 -17.03 -5.38 7.10
CA LYS A 284 -18.31 -5.23 7.81
C LYS A 284 -18.63 -3.78 8.14
N LYS A 285 -17.65 -2.98 8.59
CA LYS A 285 -17.80 -1.54 8.83
C LYS A 285 -18.21 -0.81 7.55
N GLY A 286 -17.57 -1.12 6.42
CA GLY A 286 -17.95 -0.57 5.12
C GLY A 286 -19.38 -0.92 4.70
N GLN A 287 -19.80 -2.19 4.91
CA GLN A 287 -21.19 -2.61 4.64
C GLN A 287 -22.21 -1.87 5.52
N ALA A 288 -21.94 -1.75 6.83
CA ALA A 288 -22.80 -1.04 7.77
C ALA A 288 -22.94 0.46 7.43
N ALA A 289 -21.88 1.06 6.87
CA ALA A 289 -21.89 2.43 6.37
C ALA A 289 -22.51 2.59 4.96
N HIS A 290 -23.12 1.54 4.40
CA HIS A 290 -23.68 1.51 3.05
C HIS A 290 -22.67 1.86 1.93
N ALA A 291 -21.37 1.69 2.18
CA ALA A 291 -20.34 1.88 1.18
C ALA A 291 -20.30 0.69 0.21
N GLN A 292 -19.91 0.94 -1.04
CA GLN A 292 -19.64 -0.15 -1.98
C GLN A 292 -18.23 -0.69 -1.72
N VAL A 293 -18.15 -1.80 -0.98
CA VAL A 293 -16.88 -2.45 -0.66
C VAL A 293 -16.51 -3.45 -1.75
N ARG A 294 -15.34 -3.26 -2.35
CA ARG A 294 -14.68 -4.21 -3.23
C ARG A 294 -13.41 -4.68 -2.54
N PHE A 295 -13.14 -5.98 -2.62
CA PHE A 295 -11.91 -6.54 -2.09
C PHE A 295 -11.21 -7.42 -3.11
N ALA A 296 -9.89 -7.45 -2.99
CA ALA A 296 -9.00 -8.27 -3.77
C ALA A 296 -8.00 -8.94 -2.80
N SER A 297 -7.63 -10.18 -3.07
CA SER A 297 -6.68 -10.93 -2.25
C SER A 297 -6.02 -12.00 -3.09
N VAL A 298 -4.82 -12.43 -2.68
CA VAL A 298 -4.18 -13.61 -3.25
C VAL A 298 -5.15 -14.80 -3.19
N ARG A 299 -5.14 -15.65 -4.21
CA ARG A 299 -5.94 -16.89 -4.24
C ARG A 299 -5.18 -18.01 -3.53
N PRO A 300 -5.85 -18.89 -2.76
CA PRO A 300 -5.16 -19.95 -1.99
C PRO A 300 -4.42 -20.96 -2.86
N ASN A 301 -4.84 -21.18 -4.11
CA ASN A 301 -4.28 -22.21 -5.00
C ASN A 301 -3.24 -21.65 -5.98
N LEU A 302 -2.46 -20.65 -5.56
CA LEU A 302 -1.37 -20.15 -6.37
C LEU A 302 -0.15 -21.08 -6.20
N ASN A 303 0.29 -21.72 -7.29
CA ASN A 303 1.54 -22.52 -7.32
C ASN A 303 2.79 -21.62 -7.30
N LEU A 304 2.86 -20.70 -6.33
CA LEU A 304 3.96 -19.79 -6.12
C LEU A 304 4.28 -19.79 -4.63
N ALA A 305 5.46 -20.30 -4.28
CA ALA A 305 5.93 -20.38 -2.90
C ALA A 305 7.30 -19.72 -2.78
N ALA A 306 7.46 -18.84 -1.79
CA ALA A 306 8.74 -18.24 -1.49
C ALA A 306 9.70 -19.30 -0.95
N GLN A 307 10.97 -19.24 -1.37
CA GLN A 307 12.01 -20.17 -0.97
C GLN A 307 12.88 -19.64 0.18
N ARG A 308 12.69 -18.37 0.56
CA ARG A 308 13.48 -17.67 1.58
C ARG A 308 12.67 -16.51 2.17
N THR A 309 13.15 -15.93 3.27
CA THR A 309 12.49 -14.83 4.01
C THR A 309 12.33 -13.54 3.22
N PHE A 310 13.26 -13.26 2.30
CA PHE A 310 13.15 -12.23 1.28
C PHE A 310 13.52 -12.84 -0.07
N ASP A 311 12.53 -13.08 -0.94
CA ASP A 311 12.67 -13.81 -2.19
C ASP A 311 12.30 -12.90 -3.38
N PRO A 312 13.30 -12.31 -4.08
CA PRO A 312 13.06 -11.48 -5.25
C PRO A 312 12.29 -12.19 -6.37
N ALA A 313 12.52 -13.50 -6.55
CA ALA A 313 11.83 -14.27 -7.58
C ALA A 313 10.35 -14.47 -7.24
N TYR A 314 10.04 -14.70 -5.96
CA TYR A 314 8.66 -14.74 -5.48
C TYR A 314 7.97 -13.38 -5.61
N LEU A 315 8.63 -12.29 -5.19
CA LEU A 315 8.10 -10.93 -5.34
C LEU A 315 7.74 -10.63 -6.79
N LYS A 316 8.69 -10.84 -7.71
CA LYS A 316 8.49 -10.64 -9.15
C LYS A 316 7.40 -11.54 -9.72
N GLY A 317 7.40 -12.83 -9.35
CA GLY A 317 6.40 -13.79 -9.82
C GLY A 317 4.97 -13.43 -9.39
N LEU A 318 4.80 -13.06 -8.12
CA LEU A 318 3.51 -12.64 -7.57
C LEU A 318 3.04 -11.31 -8.16
N TYR A 319 3.96 -10.36 -8.32
CA TYR A 319 3.71 -9.10 -9.01
C TYR A 319 3.19 -9.33 -10.43
N LEU A 320 3.91 -10.11 -11.24
CA LEU A 320 3.52 -10.39 -12.63
C LEU A 320 2.18 -11.11 -12.71
N TRP A 321 1.93 -12.07 -11.82
CA TRP A 321 0.64 -12.76 -11.76
C TRP A 321 -0.50 -11.77 -11.46
N ALA A 322 -0.38 -10.97 -10.41
CA ALA A 322 -1.40 -10.02 -9.99
C ALA A 322 -1.60 -8.89 -11.01
N PHE A 323 -0.53 -8.44 -11.67
CA PHE A 323 -0.57 -7.48 -12.77
C PHE A 323 -1.45 -7.98 -13.91
N ARG A 324 -1.28 -9.23 -14.35
CA ARG A 324 -2.16 -9.82 -15.36
C ARG A 324 -3.61 -9.88 -14.89
N GLN A 325 -3.87 -10.30 -13.65
CA GLN A 325 -5.24 -10.36 -13.16
C GLN A 325 -5.92 -8.98 -13.06
N GLY A 326 -5.16 -7.96 -12.65
CA GLY A 326 -5.62 -6.57 -12.59
C GLY A 326 -5.96 -6.02 -13.97
N ARG A 327 -5.09 -6.28 -14.96
CA ARG A 327 -5.31 -5.91 -16.37
C ARG A 327 -6.58 -6.56 -16.96
N MET A 328 -6.88 -7.79 -16.54
CA MET A 328 -8.05 -8.55 -16.98
C MET A 328 -9.33 -8.17 -16.22
N GLY A 329 -9.23 -7.37 -15.15
CA GLY A 329 -10.38 -6.97 -14.33
C GLY A 329 -11.01 -8.10 -13.50
N LYS A 330 -10.28 -9.21 -13.25
CA LYS A 330 -10.84 -10.44 -12.65
C LYS A 330 -10.72 -10.54 -11.12
N GLU A 331 -10.02 -9.62 -10.46
CA GLU A 331 -9.68 -9.74 -9.02
C GLU A 331 -10.74 -9.20 -8.04
N TRP A 332 -11.51 -8.19 -8.45
CA TRP A 332 -12.41 -7.48 -7.54
C TRP A 332 -13.66 -8.30 -7.21
N ARG A 333 -13.88 -8.53 -5.91
CA ARG A 333 -15.05 -9.20 -5.35
C ARG A 333 -15.87 -8.25 -4.48
N THR A 334 -17.19 -8.40 -4.48
CA THR A 334 -18.13 -7.59 -3.69
C THR A 334 -18.86 -8.38 -2.60
N ARG A 335 -18.76 -9.71 -2.64
CA ARG A 335 -19.34 -10.63 -1.67
C ARG A 335 -18.22 -11.45 -1.06
N LEU A 336 -18.25 -11.62 0.26
CA LEU A 336 -17.40 -12.57 0.96
C LEU A 336 -17.57 -13.95 0.31
N PRO A 337 -16.51 -14.77 0.18
CA PRO A 337 -16.68 -16.18 -0.11
C PRO A 337 -17.68 -16.76 0.90
N SER A 338 -18.62 -17.57 0.45
CA SER A 338 -19.46 -18.32 1.39
C SER A 338 -18.53 -19.19 2.23
N LEU A 339 -18.57 -19.03 3.56
CA LEU A 339 -17.91 -19.95 4.52
C LEU A 339 -18.47 -21.38 4.42
N SER A 340 -19.52 -21.56 3.61
CA SER A 340 -20.11 -22.83 3.23
C SER A 340 -19.87 -23.11 1.74
N ALA A 341 -18.69 -23.62 1.40
CA ALA A 341 -18.54 -24.59 0.32
C ALA A 341 -17.31 -25.46 0.60
N PRO A 342 -17.43 -26.80 0.49
CA PRO A 342 -16.39 -27.77 0.83
C PRO A 342 -15.14 -27.68 -0.05
#